data_AF-A0A373G2B7-F1
#
_entry.id   AF-A0A373G2B7-F1
#
_cell.length_a   1.000
_cell.length_b   1.000
_cell.length_c   1.000
_cell.angle_alpha   90.00
_cell.angle_beta   90.00
_cell.angle_gamma   90.00
#
_symmetry.space_group_name_H-M   'P 1'
#
loop_
_entity.id
_entity.type
_entity.pdbx_description
1 polymer ?
#
loop_
_entity_poly.entity_id
_entity_poly.type
_entity_poly.pdbx_seq_one_letter_code
_entity_poly.pdbx_strand_id
1 'polypeptide(L)'
;MKPFDLEKAKAGAPLCTREGFRARIVCFDADNKRFPLVALIKDSDNSDEYPVCYNKEGIFFDGEKDHPKDLCMVGIKKEGWINIYETVSERCIGAVYNSKETAMRMKVNEKDITYITTVRVEWEE
;
A
#
# COMPACT_ATOMS: atom_id res chain seq x y z
N MET A 1 -0.08 -3.78 0.26
CA MET A 1 -1.57 -3.82 0.31
C MET A 1 -2.09 -4.46 1.59
N LYS A 2 -3.25 -4.01 2.07
CA LYS A 2 -3.91 -4.51 3.28
C LYS A 2 -5.11 -5.41 2.93
N PRO A 3 -5.47 -6.39 3.80
CA PRO A 3 -6.69 -7.18 3.62
C PRO A 3 -7.92 -6.28 3.47
N PHE A 4 -8.87 -6.69 2.62
CA PHE A 4 -10.13 -5.98 2.44
C PHE A 4 -10.90 -5.84 3.75
N ASP A 5 -11.55 -4.70 3.92
CA ASP A 5 -12.36 -4.38 5.10
C ASP A 5 -13.62 -3.64 4.64
N LEU A 6 -14.76 -4.33 4.74
CA LEU A 6 -16.05 -3.83 4.26
C LEU A 6 -16.49 -2.55 4.96
N GLU A 7 -16.24 -2.41 6.26
CA GLU A 7 -16.65 -1.23 7.02
C GLU A 7 -15.77 -0.02 6.67
N LYS A 8 -14.46 -0.22 6.50
CA LYS A 8 -13.59 0.84 5.98
C LYS A 8 -13.97 1.23 4.55
N ALA A 9 -14.30 0.26 3.71
CA ALA A 9 -14.75 0.52 2.34
C ALA A 9 -16.03 1.37 2.30
N LYS A 10 -17.03 1.06 3.16
CA LYS A 10 -18.23 1.89 3.33
C LYS A 10 -17.93 3.30 3.84
N ALA A 11 -16.90 3.44 4.68
CA ALA A 11 -16.41 4.74 5.14
C ALA A 11 -15.62 5.52 4.06
N GLY A 12 -15.50 4.98 2.84
CA GLY A 12 -14.83 5.63 1.72
C GLY A 12 -13.31 5.49 1.70
N ALA A 13 -12.76 4.55 2.47
CA ALA A 13 -11.33 4.26 2.43
C ALA A 13 -10.90 3.74 1.04
N PRO A 14 -9.69 4.09 0.58
CA PRO A 14 -9.24 3.77 -0.77
C PRO A 14 -9.05 2.25 -0.96
N LEU A 15 -9.48 1.77 -2.12
CA LEU A 15 -9.42 0.38 -2.54
C LEU A 15 -8.56 0.20 -3.79
N CYS A 16 -7.97 -0.97 -3.91
CA CYS A 16 -7.35 -1.44 -5.15
C CYS A 16 -7.62 -2.93 -5.33
N THR A 17 -7.41 -3.44 -6.54
CA THR A 17 -7.23 -4.89 -6.74
C THR A 17 -5.86 -5.32 -6.21
N ARG A 18 -5.67 -6.63 -6.01
CA ARG A 18 -4.38 -7.20 -5.58
C ARG A 18 -3.23 -6.94 -6.57
N GLU A 19 -3.55 -6.80 -7.84
CA GLU A 19 -2.61 -6.39 -8.91
C GLU A 19 -2.35 -4.87 -8.97
N GLY A 20 -3.04 -4.07 -8.15
CA GLY A 20 -2.74 -2.65 -7.95
C GLY A 20 -3.62 -1.67 -8.72
N PHE A 21 -4.66 -2.16 -9.40
CA PHE A 21 -5.61 -1.29 -10.09
C PHE A 21 -6.54 -0.60 -9.11
N ARG A 22 -6.80 0.69 -9.34
CA ARG A 22 -7.66 1.47 -8.45
C ARG A 22 -9.09 0.91 -8.50
N ALA A 23 -9.72 0.78 -7.34
CA ALA A 23 -11.10 0.33 -7.22
C ALA A 23 -11.94 1.34 -6.42
N ARG A 24 -13.22 1.45 -6.74
CA ARG A 24 -14.22 2.13 -5.90
C ARG A 24 -15.54 1.38 -5.92
N ILE A 25 -16.11 1.11 -4.75
CA ILE A 25 -17.42 0.44 -4.68
C ILE A 25 -18.52 1.47 -4.95
N VAL A 26 -19.46 1.11 -5.83
CA VAL A 26 -20.62 1.93 -6.20
C VAL A 26 -21.96 1.34 -5.75
N CYS A 27 -21.97 0.05 -5.38
CA CYS A 27 -23.13 -0.63 -4.82
C CYS A 27 -22.67 -1.67 -3.80
N PHE A 28 -23.35 -1.78 -2.66
CA PHE A 28 -23.00 -2.74 -1.59
C PHE A 28 -24.04 -3.85 -1.44
N ASP A 29 -25.16 -3.75 -2.13
CA ASP A 29 -26.37 -4.53 -1.93
C ASP A 29 -27.10 -4.84 -3.25
N ALA A 30 -26.34 -5.07 -4.33
CA ALA A 30 -26.92 -5.55 -5.58
C ALA A 30 -27.72 -6.84 -5.31
N ASP A 31 -28.81 -7.06 -6.06
CA ASP A 31 -29.64 -8.26 -5.97
C ASP A 31 -28.93 -9.49 -6.56
N ASN A 32 -27.81 -9.85 -5.92
CA ASN A 32 -26.96 -10.98 -6.20
C ASN A 32 -26.43 -11.49 -4.86
N LYS A 33 -27.02 -12.59 -4.38
CA LYS A 33 -26.70 -13.15 -3.06
C LYS A 33 -25.24 -13.54 -2.89
N ARG A 34 -24.55 -13.87 -3.98
CA ARG A 34 -23.16 -14.35 -3.97
C ARG A 34 -22.16 -13.22 -4.14
N PHE A 35 -22.45 -12.28 -5.04
CA PHE A 35 -21.58 -11.14 -5.34
C PHE A 35 -22.36 -9.81 -5.28
N PRO A 36 -22.76 -9.35 -4.07
CA PRO A 36 -23.59 -8.16 -3.90
C PRO A 36 -22.83 -6.84 -4.04
N LEU A 37 -21.49 -6.84 -3.95
CA LEU A 37 -20.70 -5.63 -4.11
C LEU A 37 -20.44 -5.37 -5.60
N VAL A 38 -20.66 -4.15 -6.06
CA VAL A 38 -20.26 -3.71 -7.42
C VAL A 38 -19.21 -2.63 -7.27
N ALA A 39 -18.02 -2.87 -7.81
CA ALA A 39 -16.94 -1.90 -7.85
C ALA A 39 -16.59 -1.52 -9.28
N LEU A 40 -16.14 -0.28 -9.45
CA LEU A 40 -15.57 0.23 -10.68
C LEU A 40 -14.05 0.14 -10.57
N ILE A 41 -13.44 -0.55 -11.53
CA ILE A 41 -12.00 -0.79 -11.60
C ILE A 41 -11.40 0.08 -12.70
N LYS A 42 -10.29 0.73 -12.40
CA LYS A 42 -9.49 1.50 -13.37
C LYS A 42 -8.12 0.86 -13.54
N ASP A 43 -7.86 0.31 -14.73
CA ASP A 43 -6.58 -0.31 -15.07
C ASP A 43 -5.46 0.72 -15.33
N SER A 44 -4.24 0.22 -15.51
CA SER A 44 -3.04 1.04 -15.76
C SER A 44 -3.01 1.70 -17.14
N ASP A 45 -3.78 1.19 -18.10
CA ASP A 45 -3.64 1.53 -19.51
C ASP A 45 -4.47 2.76 -19.91
N ASN A 46 -4.85 3.59 -18.93
CA ASN A 46 -5.64 4.81 -19.10
C ASN A 46 -7.02 4.56 -19.73
N SER A 47 -7.60 3.37 -19.52
CA SER A 47 -8.96 3.08 -19.96
C SER A 47 -10.01 3.57 -18.96
N ASP A 48 -11.25 3.63 -19.43
CA ASP A 48 -12.42 3.97 -18.62
C ASP A 48 -12.61 2.97 -17.47
N GLU A 49 -13.33 3.39 -16.43
CA GLU A 49 -13.72 2.47 -15.37
C GLU A 49 -14.70 1.40 -15.88
N TYR A 50 -14.49 0.14 -15.48
CA TYR A 50 -15.43 -0.95 -15.78
C TYR A 50 -15.98 -1.60 -14.51
N PRO A 51 -17.26 -2.03 -14.50
CA PRO A 51 -17.88 -2.64 -13.33
C PRO A 51 -17.49 -4.11 -13.15
N VAL A 52 -17.25 -4.49 -11.90
CA VAL A 52 -16.94 -5.85 -11.46
C VAL A 52 -17.69 -6.16 -10.17
N CYS A 53 -18.20 -7.38 -10.04
CA CYS A 53 -18.92 -7.83 -8.85
C CYS A 53 -18.01 -8.62 -7.89
N TYR A 54 -18.21 -8.44 -6.59
CA TYR A 54 -17.46 -9.08 -5.52
C TYR A 54 -18.38 -9.61 -4.42
N ASN A 55 -17.94 -10.63 -3.70
CA ASN A 55 -18.62 -11.07 -2.49
C ASN A 55 -18.38 -10.07 -1.33
N LYS A 56 -18.99 -10.29 -0.17
CA LYS A 56 -18.90 -9.34 0.96
C LYS A 56 -17.50 -9.25 1.57
N GLU A 57 -16.66 -10.22 1.26
CA GLU A 57 -15.26 -10.32 1.65
C GLU A 57 -14.32 -9.69 0.61
N GLY A 58 -14.86 -9.12 -0.47
CA GLY A 58 -14.09 -8.47 -1.53
C GLY A 58 -13.44 -9.45 -2.52
N ILE A 59 -13.86 -10.72 -2.52
CA ILE A 59 -13.31 -11.77 -3.39
C ILE A 59 -14.03 -11.76 -4.74
N PHE A 60 -13.24 -11.85 -5.81
CA PHE A 60 -13.73 -11.86 -7.20
C PHE A 60 -14.28 -13.23 -7.61
N PHE A 61 -13.64 -14.32 -7.15
CA PHE A 61 -13.96 -15.68 -7.54
C PHE A 61 -13.74 -16.66 -6.38
N ASP A 62 -14.79 -17.31 -5.89
CA ASP A 62 -14.72 -18.17 -4.69
C ASP A 62 -13.93 -19.48 -4.86
N GLY A 63 -13.35 -19.75 -6.03
CA GLY A 63 -12.56 -20.96 -6.31
C GLY A 63 -11.06 -20.78 -6.13
N GLU A 64 -10.57 -19.55 -5.96
CA GLU A 64 -9.15 -19.25 -5.84
C GLU A 64 -8.88 -18.36 -4.63
N LYS A 65 -7.89 -18.74 -3.84
CA LYS A 65 -7.40 -17.91 -2.76
C LYS A 65 -6.45 -16.86 -3.34
N ASP A 66 -6.59 -15.62 -2.89
CA ASP A 66 -5.70 -14.51 -3.25
C ASP A 66 -5.68 -14.21 -4.77
N HIS A 67 -6.86 -14.23 -5.40
CA HIS A 67 -6.99 -13.96 -6.83
C HIS A 67 -6.51 -12.52 -7.15
N PRO A 68 -5.82 -12.27 -8.29
CA PRO A 68 -5.26 -10.96 -8.63
C PRO A 68 -6.28 -9.80 -8.64
N LYS A 69 -7.54 -10.13 -8.95
CA LYS A 69 -8.64 -9.17 -9.01
C LYS A 69 -9.33 -8.90 -7.67
N ASP A 70 -9.00 -9.64 -6.61
CA ASP A 70 -9.61 -9.45 -5.29
C ASP A 70 -9.38 -8.02 -4.79
N LEU A 71 -10.38 -7.45 -4.13
CA LEU A 71 -10.27 -6.15 -3.50
C LEU A 71 -9.31 -6.21 -2.32
N CYS A 72 -8.56 -5.14 -2.15
CA CYS A 72 -7.66 -4.88 -1.05
C CYS A 72 -7.83 -3.43 -0.59
N MET A 73 -7.52 -3.16 0.67
CA MET A 73 -7.35 -1.78 1.11
C MET A 73 -5.99 -1.28 0.61
N VAL A 74 -5.96 -0.06 0.06
CA VAL A 74 -4.70 0.57 -0.39
C VAL A 74 -3.78 0.70 0.82
N GLY A 75 -2.54 0.23 0.69
CA GLY A 75 -1.51 0.42 1.70
C GLY A 75 -1.21 1.91 1.87
N ILE A 76 -0.86 2.34 3.08
CA ILE A 76 -0.47 3.73 3.27
C ILE A 76 0.96 3.83 2.75
N LYS A 77 1.14 4.43 1.58
CA LYS A 77 2.48 4.73 1.07
C LYS A 77 3.12 5.75 2.01
N LYS A 78 4.21 5.34 2.63
CA LYS A 78 5.05 6.19 3.46
C LYS A 78 6.32 6.51 2.71
N GLU A 79 6.86 7.68 3.00
CA GLU A 79 8.16 8.10 2.53
C GLU A 79 8.94 8.69 3.69
N GLY A 80 10.26 8.63 3.58
CA GLY A 80 11.14 9.19 4.58
C GLY A 80 12.58 9.21 4.11
N TRP A 81 13.45 9.64 5.01
CA TRP A 81 14.87 9.76 4.79
C TRP A 81 15.61 8.97 5.85
N ILE A 82 16.52 8.11 5.42
CA ILE A 82 17.40 7.36 6.32
C ILE A 82 18.84 7.72 6.05
N ASN A 83 19.66 7.64 7.09
CA ASN A 83 21.11 7.71 6.96
C ASN A 83 21.67 6.28 6.88
N ILE A 84 22.63 6.07 5.99
CA ILE A 84 23.37 4.81 5.86
C ILE A 84 24.76 5.03 6.44
N TYR A 85 25.18 4.09 7.29
CA TYR A 85 26.47 4.12 7.96
C TYR A 85 27.27 2.85 7.69
N GLU A 86 28.59 2.98 7.75
CA GLU A 86 29.54 1.87 7.78
C GLU A 86 30.15 1.79 9.18
N THR A 87 30.11 0.61 9.78
CA THR A 87 30.78 0.31 11.04
C THR A 87 31.92 -0.67 10.78
N VAL A 88 32.71 -0.99 11.80
CA VAL A 88 33.81 -1.96 11.71
C VAL A 88 33.33 -3.35 11.26
N SER A 89 32.08 -3.70 11.54
CA SER A 89 31.55 -5.06 11.33
C SER A 89 30.52 -5.14 10.21
N GLU A 90 29.73 -4.08 9.98
CA GLU A 90 28.62 -4.13 9.02
C GLU A 90 28.13 -2.74 8.58
N ARG A 91 27.26 -2.73 7.56
CA ARG A 91 26.45 -1.57 7.20
C ARG A 91 25.18 -1.54 8.03
N CYS A 92 24.87 -0.37 8.59
CA CYS A 92 23.66 -0.16 9.36
C CYS A 92 22.86 1.04 8.83
N ILE A 93 21.56 1.02 9.12
CA ILE A 93 20.62 2.08 8.76
C ILE A 93 20.18 2.83 10.02
N GLY A 94 20.08 4.15 9.91
CA GLY A 94 19.51 5.00 10.96
C GLY A 94 17.99 4.97 10.98
N ALA A 95 17.41 5.71 11.93
CA ALA A 95 15.97 5.95 11.98
C ALA A 95 15.44 6.63 10.71
N VAL A 96 14.13 6.48 10.46
CA VAL A 96 13.44 7.16 9.37
C VAL A 96 13.00 8.56 9.81
N TYR A 97 13.35 9.56 9.01
CA TYR A 97 13.00 10.97 9.25
C TYR A 97 12.09 11.52 8.16
N ASN A 98 11.21 12.45 8.52
CA ASN A 98 10.24 13.06 7.59
C ASN A 98 10.88 14.04 6.59
N SER A 99 12.16 14.42 6.77
CA SER A 99 12.87 15.30 5.85
C SER A 99 14.36 14.97 5.77
N LYS A 100 14.96 15.25 4.61
CA LYS A 100 16.41 15.11 4.40
C LYS A 100 17.21 15.98 5.37
N GLU A 101 16.74 17.18 5.63
CA GLU A 101 17.43 18.13 6.50
C GLU A 101 17.45 17.63 7.94
N THR A 102 16.31 17.15 8.46
CA THR A 102 16.24 16.54 9.79
C THR A 102 17.16 15.32 9.88
N ALA A 103 17.14 14.44 8.87
CA ALA A 103 18.05 13.29 8.83
C ALA A 103 19.53 13.71 8.90
N MET A 104 19.91 14.76 8.17
CA MET A 104 21.28 15.27 8.18
C MET A 104 21.68 15.91 9.51
N ARG A 105 20.76 16.58 10.22
CA ARG A 105 21.05 17.13 11.56
C ARG A 105 21.23 16.02 12.60
N MET A 106 20.52 14.91 12.43
CA MET A 106 20.53 13.75 13.33
C MET A 106 21.61 12.72 12.97
N LYS A 107 22.64 13.12 12.21
CA LYS A 107 23.76 12.23 11.89
C LYS A 107 24.48 11.82 13.18
N VAL A 108 24.60 10.52 13.40
CA VAL A 108 25.47 9.95 14.44
C VAL A 108 26.92 10.30 14.13
N ASN A 109 27.64 10.78 15.15
CA ASN A 109 29.07 11.07 15.09
C ASN A 109 29.75 10.37 16.27
N GLU A 110 29.95 9.06 16.12
CA GLU A 110 30.59 8.20 17.11
C GLU A 110 31.88 7.63 16.55
N LYS A 111 32.80 7.31 17.45
CA LYS A 111 34.04 6.62 17.09
C LYS A 111 33.66 5.26 16.48
N ASP A 112 34.28 4.92 15.36
CA ASP A 112 34.06 3.67 14.61
C ASP A 112 32.76 3.59 13.78
N ILE A 113 32.03 4.72 13.62
CA ILE A 113 30.86 4.83 12.73
C ILE A 113 31.13 5.90 11.66
N THR A 114 31.16 5.50 10.40
CA THR A 114 31.33 6.41 9.26
C THR A 114 29.99 6.64 8.56
N TYR A 115 29.56 7.89 8.47
CA TYR A 115 28.42 8.27 7.64
C TYR A 115 28.75 8.13 6.16
N ILE A 116 27.90 7.42 5.41
CA ILE A 116 28.05 7.23 3.97
C ILE A 116 27.17 8.24 3.22
N THR A 117 25.86 8.18 3.44
CA THR A 117 24.88 8.97 2.69
C THR A 117 23.52 9.06 3.38
N THR A 118 22.67 9.95 2.89
CA THR A 118 21.26 10.07 3.27
C THR A 118 20.42 9.81 2.02
N VAL A 119 19.55 8.80 2.09
CA VAL A 119 18.72 8.39 0.95
C VAL A 119 17.24 8.52 1.28
N ARG A 120 16.44 8.80 0.25
CA ARG A 120 14.98 8.73 0.32
C ARG A 120 14.57 7.26 0.23
N VAL A 121 13.65 6.86 1.08
CA VAL A 121 13.04 5.52 1.08
C VAL A 121 11.53 5.64 1.03
N GLU A 122 10.89 4.66 0.40
CA GLU A 122 9.45 4.54 0.31
C GLU A 122 9.06 3.12 0.71
N TRP A 123 7.98 2.98 1.48
CA TRP A 123 7.45 1.67 1.90
C TRP A 123 5.94 1.73 2.02
N GLU A 124 5.30 0.56 2.11
CA GLU A 124 3.87 0.43 2.35
C GLU A 124 3.62 -0.09 3.77
N GLU A 125 2.77 0.61 4.52
CA GLU A 125 2.21 0.15 5.80
C GLU A 125 0.79 -0.37 5.67
#